data_AF-A0A1Q5DAI2-F1
#
_entry.id   AF-A0A1Q5DAI2-F1
#
_cell.length_a   1.000
_cell.length_b   1.000
_cell.length_c   1.000
_cell.angle_alpha   90.00
_cell.angle_beta   90.00
_cell.angle_gamma   90.00
#
_symmetry.space_group_name_H-M   'P 1'
#
loop_
_entity.id
_entity.type
_entity.pdbx_description
1 polymer ?
#
loop_
_entity_poly.entity_id
_entity_poly.type
_entity_poly.pdbx_seq_one_letter_code
_entity_poly.pdbx_strand_id
1 'polypeptide(L)'
;MSDTEKTGLIAKMIGPKKRWKAYKGRVKELPEDYRTAVEAIERHLMHFVPTDGDSNAAMFEDLADLFEQAAADGTPIREIVGEDPVEFVDAFAQNYSEGGYVPARARKQLTDGIERAAGSESGNEDTAV
;
A
#
# COMPACT_ATOMS: atom_id res chain seq x y z
N MET A 1 13.04 -21.83 -29.77
CA MET A 1 12.68 -20.53 -29.20
C MET A 1 13.71 -19.54 -29.68
N SER A 2 13.28 -18.47 -30.34
CA SER A 2 14.16 -17.43 -30.89
C SER A 2 14.65 -16.46 -29.80
N ASP A 3 15.79 -15.80 -30.00
CA ASP A 3 16.36 -14.85 -29.03
C ASP A 3 15.42 -13.66 -28.72
N THR A 4 14.53 -13.30 -29.65
CA THR A 4 13.51 -12.26 -29.47
C THR A 4 12.40 -12.72 -28.52
N GLU A 5 11.92 -13.96 -28.63
CA GLU A 5 10.95 -14.54 -27.70
C GLU A 5 11.56 -14.66 -26.29
N LYS A 6 12.83 -15.04 -26.20
CA LYS A 6 13.55 -15.17 -24.93
C LYS A 6 13.72 -13.80 -24.24
N THR A 7 14.08 -12.77 -25.00
CA THR A 7 14.15 -11.37 -24.53
C THR A 7 12.80 -10.87 -24.02
N GLY A 8 11.71 -11.15 -24.75
CA GLY A 8 10.36 -10.76 -24.34
C GLY A 8 9.92 -11.42 -23.03
N LEU A 9 10.23 -12.71 -22.84
CA LEU A 9 9.92 -13.43 -21.60
C LEU A 9 10.73 -12.91 -20.40
N ILE A 10 12.00 -12.56 -20.62
CA ILE A 10 12.86 -11.96 -19.58
C ILE A 10 12.32 -10.58 -19.16
N ALA A 11 11.93 -9.73 -20.12
CA ALA A 11 11.33 -8.43 -19.83
C ALA A 11 10.02 -8.56 -19.02
N LYS A 12 9.16 -9.50 -19.39
CA LYS A 12 7.89 -9.79 -18.70
C LYS A 12 8.09 -10.29 -17.26
N MET A 13 9.22 -10.95 -16.97
CA MET A 13 9.56 -11.40 -15.61
C MET A 13 10.28 -10.32 -14.78
N ILE A 14 11.18 -9.55 -15.39
CA ILE A 14 12.01 -8.55 -14.68
C ILE A 14 11.22 -7.28 -14.37
N GLY A 15 10.33 -6.84 -15.27
CA GLY A 15 9.55 -5.60 -15.11
C GLY A 15 8.78 -5.55 -13.78
N PRO A 16 7.88 -6.51 -13.50
CA PRO A 16 7.12 -6.55 -12.26
C PRO A 16 8.01 -6.63 -11.01
N LYS A 17 9.09 -7.41 -11.06
CA LYS A 17 10.04 -7.53 -9.94
C LYS A 17 10.78 -6.22 -9.66
N LYS A 18 11.14 -5.46 -10.70
CA LYS A 18 11.80 -4.16 -10.57
C LYS A 18 10.83 -3.13 -9.97
N ARG A 19 9.58 -3.06 -10.47
CA ARG A 19 8.54 -2.17 -9.95
C ARG A 19 8.22 -2.47 -8.48
N TRP A 20 8.06 -3.75 -8.14
CA TRP A 20 7.88 -4.17 -6.75
C TRP A 20 9.02 -3.75 -5.82
N LYS A 21 10.28 -3.91 -6.27
CA LYS A 21 11.44 -3.50 -5.48
C LYS A 21 11.48 -1.97 -5.29
N ALA A 22 11.13 -1.20 -6.31
CA ALA A 22 11.06 0.26 -6.23
C ALA A 22 9.98 0.68 -5.22
N TYR A 23 8.77 0.13 -5.34
CA TYR A 23 7.68 0.35 -4.39
C TYR A 23 8.09 0.03 -2.93
N LYS A 24 8.69 -1.14 -2.67
CA LYS A 24 9.16 -1.46 -1.31
C LYS A 24 10.32 -0.57 -0.83
N GLY A 25 11.07 0.05 -1.74
CA GLY A 25 12.07 1.07 -1.39
C GLY A 25 11.40 2.33 -0.86
N ARG A 26 10.43 2.85 -1.62
CA ARG A 26 9.62 4.02 -1.28
C ARG A 26 8.92 3.88 0.08
N VAL A 27 8.21 2.77 0.28
CA VAL A 27 7.51 2.50 1.55
C VAL A 27 8.45 2.47 2.77
N LYS A 28 9.72 2.07 2.58
CA LYS A 28 10.70 2.05 3.68
C LYS A 28 11.20 3.45 4.09
N GLU A 29 11.13 4.41 3.18
CA GLU A 29 11.56 5.80 3.42
C GLU A 29 10.49 6.62 4.15
N LEU A 30 9.24 6.12 4.21
CA LEU A 30 8.17 6.75 4.97
C LEU A 30 8.43 6.75 6.49
N PRO A 31 7.91 7.75 7.22
CA PRO A 31 7.87 7.72 8.68
C PRO A 31 7.13 6.47 9.20
N GLU A 32 7.41 6.07 10.43
CA GLU A 32 7.02 4.75 10.95
C GLU A 32 5.52 4.48 10.94
N ASP A 33 4.72 5.47 11.30
CA ASP A 33 3.26 5.46 11.28
C ASP A 33 2.71 5.30 9.85
N TYR A 34 3.17 6.13 8.90
CA TYR A 34 2.79 6.01 7.48
C TYR A 34 3.23 4.67 6.89
N ARG A 35 4.45 4.22 7.16
CA ARG A 35 4.95 2.91 6.73
C ARG A 35 4.06 1.78 7.27
N THR A 36 3.70 1.85 8.55
CA THR A 36 2.84 0.84 9.19
C THR A 36 1.45 0.81 8.55
N ALA A 37 0.88 1.98 8.26
CA ALA A 37 -0.40 2.09 7.57
C ALA A 37 -0.34 1.49 6.15
N VAL A 38 0.67 1.87 5.36
CA VAL A 38 0.87 1.35 4.00
C VAL A 38 1.07 -0.16 4.02
N GLU A 39 1.84 -0.72 4.95
CA GLU A 39 2.03 -2.17 5.05
C GLU A 39 0.75 -2.92 5.42
N ALA A 40 -0.14 -2.32 6.22
CA ALA A 40 -1.45 -2.88 6.53
C ALA A 40 -2.36 -2.89 5.29
N ILE A 41 -2.38 -1.78 4.54
CA ILE A 41 -3.13 -1.64 3.28
C ILE A 41 -2.58 -2.59 2.21
N GLU A 42 -1.26 -2.64 2.02
CA GLU A 42 -0.57 -3.54 1.10
C GLU A 42 -0.98 -5.00 1.34
N ARG A 43 -0.97 -5.43 2.61
CA ARG A 43 -1.38 -6.78 2.98
C ARG A 43 -2.85 -7.04 2.63
N HIS A 44 -3.72 -6.05 2.78
CA HIS A 44 -5.11 -6.17 2.39
C HIS A 44 -5.26 -6.31 0.86
N LEU A 45 -4.63 -5.40 0.11
CA LEU A 45 -4.63 -5.39 -1.36
C LEU A 45 -4.04 -6.66 -1.97
N MET A 46 -3.09 -7.33 -1.32
CA MET A 46 -2.58 -8.63 -1.78
C MET A 46 -3.63 -9.76 -1.77
N HIS A 47 -4.71 -9.62 -0.99
CA HIS A 47 -5.83 -10.56 -1.02
C HIS A 47 -6.84 -10.22 -2.12
N PHE A 48 -6.71 -9.04 -2.73
CA PHE A 48 -7.44 -8.71 -3.93
C PHE A 48 -6.91 -9.59 -5.06
N VAL A 49 -7.81 -10.19 -5.84
CA VAL A 49 -7.46 -10.98 -7.02
C VAL A 49 -7.74 -10.12 -8.25
N PRO A 50 -6.73 -9.43 -8.83
CA PRO A 50 -6.95 -8.63 -10.02
C PRO A 50 -7.13 -9.56 -11.22
N THR A 51 -7.93 -9.11 -12.18
CA THR A 51 -8.07 -9.75 -13.49
C THR A 51 -6.87 -9.51 -14.41
N ASP A 52 -6.01 -8.51 -14.11
CA ASP A 52 -4.82 -8.13 -14.89
C ASP A 52 -3.62 -7.72 -13.99
N GLY A 53 -2.41 -8.13 -14.37
CA GLY A 53 -1.16 -7.90 -13.63
C GLY A 53 -0.55 -6.50 -13.79
N ASP A 54 -0.82 -5.79 -14.90
CA ASP A 54 -0.32 -4.41 -15.09
C ASP A 54 -1.09 -3.40 -14.22
N SER A 55 -2.41 -3.59 -14.06
CA SER A 55 -3.24 -2.81 -13.13
C SER A 55 -2.79 -2.94 -11.68
N ASN A 56 -2.26 -4.11 -11.30
CA ASN A 56 -1.78 -4.37 -9.94
C ASN A 56 -0.53 -3.54 -9.61
N ALA A 57 0.39 -3.36 -10.57
CA ALA A 57 1.60 -2.58 -10.34
C ALA A 57 1.31 -1.08 -10.23
N ALA A 58 0.39 -0.55 -11.04
CA ALA A 58 -0.07 0.84 -10.96
C ALA A 58 -0.73 1.13 -9.60
N MET A 59 -1.58 0.23 -9.11
CA MET A 59 -2.24 0.36 -7.81
C MET A 59 -1.26 0.56 -6.64
N PHE A 60 -0.15 -0.19 -6.60
CA PHE A 60 0.86 -0.03 -5.55
C PHE A 60 1.71 1.24 -5.73
N GLU A 61 1.95 1.67 -6.97
CA GLU A 61 2.66 2.93 -7.23
C GLU A 61 1.83 4.13 -6.76
N ASP A 62 0.54 4.17 -7.10
CA ASP A 62 -0.40 5.20 -6.64
C ASP A 62 -0.58 5.20 -5.11
N LEU A 63 -0.57 4.02 -4.48
CA LEU A 63 -0.60 3.93 -3.02
C LEU A 63 0.64 4.58 -2.39
N ALA A 64 1.82 4.36 -2.98
CA ALA A 64 3.05 4.99 -2.50
C ALA A 64 3.02 6.51 -2.75
N ASP A 65 2.59 6.97 -3.92
CA ASP A 65 2.44 8.39 -4.24
C ASP A 65 1.55 9.11 -3.22
N LEU A 66 0.38 8.52 -2.90
CA LEU A 66 -0.57 9.07 -1.93
C LEU A 66 0.08 9.27 -0.55
N PHE A 67 0.74 8.24 -0.03
CA PHE A 67 1.30 8.27 1.32
C PHE A 67 2.59 9.07 1.42
N GLU A 68 3.38 9.17 0.35
CA GLU A 68 4.52 10.09 0.29
C GLU A 68 4.07 11.55 0.34
N GLN A 69 3.03 11.90 -0.43
CA GLN A 69 2.48 13.25 -0.41
C GLN A 69 1.88 13.57 0.96
N ALA A 70 1.09 12.66 1.53
CA ALA A 70 0.50 12.85 2.86
C ALA A 70 1.56 13.00 3.95
N ALA A 71 2.65 12.22 3.90
CA ALA A 71 3.76 12.34 4.83
C ALA A 71 4.51 13.67 4.66
N ALA A 72 4.70 14.15 3.43
CA ALA A 72 5.30 15.45 3.16
C ALA A 72 4.45 16.62 3.70
N ASP A 73 3.12 16.47 3.64
CA ASP A 73 2.15 17.46 4.13
C ASP A 73 1.88 17.34 5.64
N GLY A 74 2.34 16.26 6.28
CA GLY A 74 2.08 15.97 7.70
C GLY A 74 0.62 15.58 7.99
N THR A 75 -0.09 15.06 7.00
CA THR A 75 -1.52 14.71 7.09
C THR A 75 -1.74 13.49 7.99
N PRO A 76 -2.49 13.62 9.09
CA PRO A 76 -2.75 12.49 9.99
C PRO A 76 -3.33 11.28 9.26
N ILE A 77 -2.91 10.06 9.64
CA ILE A 77 -3.34 8.81 8.99
C ILE A 77 -4.88 8.71 8.88
N ARG A 78 -5.59 9.16 9.91
CA ARG A 78 -7.07 9.15 9.94
C ARG A 78 -7.73 10.15 8.98
N GLU A 79 -7.04 11.22 8.61
CA GLU A 79 -7.52 12.12 7.56
C GLU A 79 -7.34 11.51 6.15
N ILE A 80 -6.37 10.59 5.98
CA ILE A 80 -6.14 9.88 4.71
C ILE A 80 -7.15 8.73 4.54
N VAL A 81 -7.23 7.86 5.54
CA VAL A 81 -7.96 6.57 5.45
C VAL A 81 -9.36 6.62 6.04
N GLY A 82 -9.71 7.71 6.72
CA GLY A 82 -10.99 7.86 7.41
C GLY A 82 -11.15 7.00 8.66
N GLU A 83 -12.40 6.97 9.15
CA GLU A 83 -12.82 6.18 10.31
C GLU A 83 -12.90 4.68 9.99
N ASP A 84 -13.34 4.33 8.79
CA ASP A 84 -13.38 2.96 8.27
C ASP A 84 -12.29 2.75 7.20
N PRO A 85 -11.12 2.20 7.57
CA PRO A 85 -10.04 1.98 6.63
C PRO A 85 -10.37 0.89 5.60
N VAL A 86 -11.31 -0.01 5.91
CA VAL A 86 -11.74 -1.05 4.97
C VAL A 86 -12.52 -0.42 3.83
N GLU A 87 -13.44 0.48 4.14
CA GLU A 87 -14.19 1.23 3.13
C GLU A 87 -13.25 2.01 2.21
N PHE A 88 -12.25 2.70 2.78
CA PHE A 88 -11.22 3.39 2.01
C PHE A 88 -10.48 2.45 1.05
N VAL A 89 -9.96 1.32 1.55
CA VAL A 89 -9.18 0.40 0.71
C VAL A 89 -10.05 -0.30 -0.33
N ASP A 90 -11.28 -0.66 -0.01
CA ASP A 90 -12.22 -1.25 -0.97
C ASP A 90 -12.55 -0.25 -2.09
N ALA A 91 -12.80 1.02 -1.76
CA ALA A 91 -13.01 2.08 -2.74
C ALA A 91 -11.74 2.33 -3.60
N PHE A 92 -10.57 2.32 -2.97
CA PHE A 92 -9.29 2.44 -3.67
C PHE A 92 -9.08 1.28 -4.65
N ALA A 93 -9.31 0.04 -4.23
CA ALA A 93 -9.14 -1.17 -5.05
C ALA A 93 -10.18 -1.26 -6.19
N GLN A 94 -11.38 -0.70 -6.02
CA GLN A 94 -12.41 -0.66 -7.06
C GLN A 94 -11.98 0.13 -8.28
N ASN A 95 -11.11 1.14 -8.13
CA ASN A 95 -10.51 1.86 -9.27
C ASN A 95 -9.66 0.94 -10.17
N TYR A 96 -9.30 -0.24 -9.67
CA TYR A 96 -8.41 -1.20 -10.31
C TYR A 96 -9.09 -2.54 -10.60
N SER A 97 -10.39 -2.67 -10.34
CA SER A 97 -11.05 -3.96 -10.36
C SER A 97 -12.44 -4.00 -10.95
N GLU A 98 -12.55 -4.66 -12.09
CA GLU A 98 -13.83 -5.17 -12.60
C GLU A 98 -14.23 -6.43 -11.80
N GLY A 99 -14.69 -6.27 -10.55
CA GLY A 99 -15.49 -7.30 -9.84
C GLY A 99 -14.77 -8.30 -8.92
N GLY A 100 -13.66 -7.93 -8.28
CA GLY A 100 -12.99 -8.79 -7.28
C GLY A 100 -13.66 -8.82 -5.90
N TYR A 101 -13.28 -9.78 -5.04
CA TYR A 101 -13.81 -9.97 -3.69
C TYR A 101 -12.68 -10.14 -2.64
N VAL A 102 -12.86 -9.55 -1.44
CA VAL A 102 -11.88 -9.62 -0.33
C VAL A 102 -12.41 -10.46 0.85
N PRO A 103 -11.59 -11.33 1.48
CA PRO A 103 -12.00 -12.12 2.66
C PRO A 103 -12.17 -11.29 3.96
N ALA A 104 -13.08 -11.71 4.84
CA ALA A 104 -13.36 -11.04 6.13
C ALA A 104 -12.13 -10.90 7.06
N ARG A 105 -11.25 -11.91 7.07
CA ARG A 105 -10.02 -11.88 7.87
C ARG A 105 -9.04 -10.79 7.39
N ALA A 106 -9.04 -10.49 6.09
CA ALA A 106 -8.18 -9.44 5.54
C ALA A 106 -8.69 -8.05 5.95
N ARG A 107 -10.02 -7.85 5.99
CA ARG A 107 -10.66 -6.62 6.50
C ARG A 107 -10.23 -6.31 7.93
N LYS A 108 -10.34 -7.29 8.83
CA LYS A 108 -9.93 -7.11 10.24
C LYS A 108 -8.44 -6.74 10.37
N GLN A 109 -7.55 -7.43 9.66
CA GLN A 109 -6.11 -7.16 9.73
C GLN A 109 -5.73 -5.76 9.26
N LEU A 110 -6.50 -5.20 8.32
CA LEU A 110 -6.34 -3.83 7.87
C LEU A 110 -6.73 -2.85 8.99
N THR A 111 -7.92 -2.99 9.56
CA THR A 111 -8.41 -2.15 10.65
C THR A 111 -7.44 -2.12 11.83
N ASP A 112 -7.03 -3.30 12.33
CA ASP A 112 -6.10 -3.43 13.46
C ASP A 112 -4.71 -2.79 13.16
N GLY A 113 -4.30 -2.80 11.89
CA GLY A 113 -3.04 -2.19 11.44
C GLY A 113 -3.11 -0.67 11.45
N ILE A 114 -4.20 -0.11 10.95
CA ILE A 114 -4.43 1.34 10.88
C ILE A 114 -4.67 1.93 12.26
N GLU A 115 -5.40 1.26 13.13
CA GLU A 115 -5.57 1.69 14.53
C GLU A 115 -4.23 1.84 15.24
N ARG A 116 -3.30 0.90 15.03
CA ARG A 116 -1.94 0.98 15.59
C ARG A 116 -1.17 2.17 15.02
N ALA A 117 -1.26 2.42 13.71
CA ALA A 117 -0.58 3.53 13.06
C ALA A 117 -1.14 4.89 13.50
N ALA A 118 -2.45 4.99 13.71
CA ALA A 118 -3.11 6.21 14.17
C ALA A 118 -2.88 6.50 15.67
N GLY A 119 -2.51 5.49 16.47
CA GLY A 119 -2.35 5.58 17.92
C GLY A 119 -0.95 5.95 18.42
N SER A 120 -0.02 6.36 17.56
CA SER A 120 1.30 6.83 17.99
C SER A 120 1.24 8.30 18.40
N GLU A 121 0.85 8.56 19.64
CA GLU A 121 1.17 9.83 20.31
C GLU A 121 2.68 9.97 20.44
N SER A 122 3.18 11.11 19.97
CA SER A 122 4.51 11.64 20.21
C SER A 122 4.82 11.71 21.71
N GLY A 123 5.50 10.70 22.23
CA GLY A 123 6.18 10.74 23.53
C GLY A 123 7.43 11.62 23.46
N ASN A 124 7.23 12.93 23.42
CA ASN A 124 8.26 13.89 23.80
C ASN A 124 7.63 14.94 24.71
N GLU A 125 7.48 14.59 25.99
CA GLU A 125 7.43 15.57 27.05
C GLU A 125 8.76 15.50 27.81
N ASP A 126 9.56 16.52 27.52
CA ASP A 126 10.52 17.13 28.42
C ASP A 126 9.98 17.14 29.86
N THR A 127 10.71 16.56 30.80
CA THR A 127 10.81 17.15 32.14
C THR A 127 12.24 16.96 32.61
N ALA A 128 13.06 17.93 32.23
CA ALA A 128 14.17 18.35 33.07
C ALA A 128 13.63 18.96 34.37
N VAL A 129 13.85 18.30 35.51
CA VAL A 129 14.39 18.89 36.76
C VAL A 129 14.81 17.78 37.72
#